data_AF-A0A452J431-F1
#
_entry.id   AF-A0A452J431-F1
#
_cell.length_a   1.000
_cell.length_b   1.000
_cell.length_c   1.000
_cell.angle_alpha   90.00
_cell.angle_beta   90.00
_cell.angle_gamma   90.00
#
_symmetry.space_group_name_H-M   'P 1'
#
loop_
_entity.id
_entity.type
_entity.pdbx_description
1 polymer ?
#
loop_
_entity_poly.entity_id
_entity_poly.type
_entity_poly.pdbx_seq_one_letter_code
_entity_poly.pdbx_strand_id
1 'polypeptide(L)'
;MLHPSRLGRLTLLPRALSAMAAPPAGASGQAGPCFAVEGPGSDLVCFTLSAGASGRPEPRCFVPAPGRCYSLCVPAASSVPMARLHRRLQQRLRQGPFGRCRVLGLLCYGAQAALEKGFLIQDPQGGPETERALEELLRGLGELPPLLGVYEAGERGELWQCLWALRGAGGRELLRRARVVAAEEPPLHPAVPGLSHAAVFHSLEAARSVVEQCTSFIPEATAVLDLVDKCPKQSKKGEFPVIVIEGLDATGKTTVTQSVNDSLNALLLRSPPACISQWRKTFDDEPTLIRRAFYALGNYIVASEIAKASTESPVVVDRYWHSTAAYAIATEISGKVQNLPPAHHEVYQWPEDLLKPDLVLLLTVSPEERIRRLQGRGLEKTEEETELEANSLFPQKYVLITNKRWNPHPIKINSKILIYSIGARISMPRLSCYSSNTD
;
A
#
# COMPACT_ATOMS: atom_id res chain seq x y z
N MET A 1 4.76 32.60 37.45
CA MET A 1 5.57 32.09 36.32
C MET A 1 5.56 30.57 36.36
N LEU A 2 4.74 29.93 35.52
CA LEU A 2 4.77 28.50 35.23
C LEU A 2 4.45 28.34 33.74
N HIS A 3 5.28 27.52 33.09
CA HIS A 3 5.39 27.30 31.65
C HIS A 3 4.13 26.68 31.03
N PRO A 4 3.77 27.03 29.77
CA PRO A 4 2.63 26.43 29.09
C PRO A 4 3.02 25.09 28.46
N SER A 5 2.38 24.02 28.94
CA SER A 5 2.45 22.68 28.36
C SER A 5 1.18 22.34 27.60
N ARG A 6 1.36 21.81 26.39
CA ARG A 6 0.53 20.76 25.76
C ARG A 6 -0.97 21.06 25.66
N LEU A 7 -1.35 21.77 24.60
CA LEU A 7 -2.64 21.63 23.89
C LEU A 7 -2.65 22.67 22.77
N GLY A 8 -2.34 22.26 21.54
CA GLY A 8 -2.39 23.20 20.43
C GLY A 8 -1.74 22.69 19.16
N ARG A 9 -2.54 22.00 18.35
CA ARG A 9 -2.59 22.03 16.87
C ARG A 9 -3.12 20.68 16.33
N LEU A 10 -4.37 20.39 16.65
CA LEU A 10 -5.27 19.76 15.67
C LEU A 10 -6.03 20.92 15.02
N THR A 11 -5.35 21.63 14.13
CA THR A 11 -5.97 22.64 13.28
C THR A 11 -6.91 21.94 12.30
N LEU A 12 -8.21 22.03 12.59
CA LEU A 12 -9.33 22.16 11.65
C LEU A 12 -8.96 21.89 10.18
N LEU A 13 -9.24 20.68 9.69
CA LEU A 13 -9.41 20.47 8.25
C LEU A 13 -10.77 21.07 7.87
N PRO A 14 -10.84 22.13 7.05
CA PRO A 14 -12.10 22.60 6.54
C PRO A 14 -12.73 21.49 5.68
N ARG A 15 -14.05 21.32 5.77
CA ARG A 15 -14.88 20.47 4.89
C ARG A 15 -14.60 20.68 3.37
N ALA A 16 -13.90 21.75 3.02
CA ALA A 16 -13.47 22.16 1.68
C ALA A 16 -12.38 21.27 1.02
N LEU A 17 -11.85 20.25 1.71
CA LEU A 17 -10.77 19.40 1.16
C LEU A 17 -11.19 17.97 0.81
N SER A 18 -12.47 17.59 1.01
CA SER A 18 -12.90 16.25 0.63
C SER A 18 -13.21 16.18 -0.87
N ALA A 19 -12.55 15.27 -1.57
CA ALA A 19 -12.78 15.01 -3.00
C ALA A 19 -14.26 14.64 -3.24
N MET A 20 -14.85 13.83 -2.36
CA MET A 20 -16.27 13.44 -2.43
C MET A 20 -17.25 14.61 -2.34
N ALA A 21 -16.85 15.71 -1.68
CA ALA A 21 -17.64 16.92 -1.53
C ALA A 21 -17.47 17.92 -2.69
N ALA A 22 -16.57 17.66 -3.64
CA ALA A 22 -16.34 18.53 -4.79
C ALA A 22 -17.61 18.71 -5.65
N PRO A 23 -17.78 19.88 -6.30
CA PRO A 23 -18.93 20.13 -7.16
C PRO A 23 -19.01 19.12 -8.31
N PRO A 24 -20.22 18.77 -8.78
CA PRO A 24 -20.40 17.84 -9.89
C PRO A 24 -19.88 18.44 -11.20
N ALA A 25 -19.58 17.58 -12.17
CA ALA A 25 -19.18 18.02 -13.50
C ALA A 25 -20.32 18.79 -14.17
N GLY A 26 -20.07 20.05 -14.57
CA GLY A 26 -20.97 20.83 -15.43
C GLY A 26 -21.55 22.14 -14.89
N ALA A 27 -20.73 23.03 -14.32
CA ALA A 27 -21.12 24.45 -14.11
C ALA A 27 -20.00 25.48 -14.41
N SER A 28 -18.73 25.09 -14.42
CA SER A 28 -17.59 26.02 -14.50
C SER A 28 -16.39 25.51 -15.33
N GLY A 29 -16.57 24.44 -16.12
CA GLY A 29 -15.47 23.81 -16.88
C GLY A 29 -14.49 22.97 -16.03
N GLN A 30 -14.66 22.90 -14.71
CA GLN A 30 -13.89 22.01 -13.83
C GLN A 30 -14.42 20.57 -13.88
N ALA A 31 -13.50 19.60 -13.90
CA ALA A 31 -13.82 18.18 -13.78
C ALA A 31 -14.32 17.87 -12.36
N GLY A 32 -15.52 17.31 -12.25
CA GLY A 32 -16.09 16.88 -10.97
C GLY A 32 -15.38 15.64 -10.38
N PRO A 33 -15.77 15.19 -9.18
CA PRO A 33 -15.15 14.04 -8.55
C PRO A 33 -15.39 12.77 -9.35
N CYS A 34 -14.36 11.94 -9.45
CA CYS A 34 -14.41 10.62 -10.06
C CYS A 34 -14.28 9.56 -8.98
N PHE A 35 -14.97 8.45 -9.19
CA PHE A 35 -15.04 7.34 -8.27
C PHE A 35 -14.67 6.06 -9.00
N ALA A 36 -13.94 5.18 -8.33
CA ALA A 36 -13.65 3.84 -8.81
C ALA A 36 -14.03 2.82 -7.74
N VAL A 37 -14.93 1.91 -8.08
CA VAL A 37 -15.38 0.82 -7.23
C VAL A 37 -14.54 -0.41 -7.55
N GLU A 38 -13.96 -1.01 -6.52
CA GLU A 38 -13.15 -2.20 -6.61
C GLU A 38 -14.06 -3.43 -6.49
N GLY A 39 -14.43 -4.00 -7.64
CA GLY A 39 -15.38 -5.10 -7.74
C GLY A 39 -14.78 -6.48 -7.46
N PRO A 40 -15.64 -7.52 -7.29
CA PRO A 40 -15.20 -8.91 -7.28
C PRO A 40 -14.48 -9.27 -8.59
N GLY A 41 -13.48 -10.14 -8.52
CA GLY A 41 -12.80 -10.59 -9.74
C GLY A 41 -11.97 -9.51 -10.44
N SER A 42 -11.64 -8.42 -9.73
CA SER A 42 -10.69 -7.40 -10.16
C SER A 42 -11.17 -6.39 -11.22
N ASP A 43 -12.49 -6.26 -11.41
CA ASP A 43 -13.04 -5.20 -12.25
C ASP A 43 -13.07 -3.85 -11.51
N LEU A 44 -12.63 -2.79 -12.19
CA LEU A 44 -12.74 -1.42 -11.72
C LEU A 44 -13.95 -0.76 -12.39
N VAL A 45 -14.97 -0.40 -11.63
CA VAL A 45 -16.15 0.31 -12.17
C VAL A 45 -16.02 1.79 -11.87
N CYS A 46 -15.82 2.60 -12.91
CA CYS A 46 -15.64 4.04 -12.78
C CYS A 46 -16.95 4.80 -12.99
N PHE A 47 -17.19 5.80 -12.14
CA PHE A 47 -18.33 6.69 -12.26
C PHE A 47 -17.99 8.12 -11.84
N THR A 48 -18.81 9.07 -12.27
CA THR A 48 -18.72 10.47 -11.87
C THR A 48 -20.12 11.03 -11.60
N LEU A 49 -20.16 12.29 -11.18
CA LEU A 49 -21.37 12.98 -10.78
C LEU A 49 -21.65 14.12 -11.75
N SER A 50 -22.84 14.13 -12.34
CA SER A 50 -23.27 15.13 -13.29
C SER A 50 -24.36 16.03 -12.69
N ALA A 51 -24.26 17.33 -12.98
CA ALA A 51 -25.30 18.30 -12.67
C ALA A 51 -26.48 18.27 -13.66
N GLY A 52 -26.32 17.60 -14.82
CA GLY A 52 -27.27 17.66 -15.93
C GLY A 52 -27.73 16.31 -16.45
N ALA A 53 -28.60 16.36 -17.47
CA ALA A 53 -29.09 15.18 -18.18
C ALA A 53 -27.99 14.61 -19.10
N SER A 54 -27.01 13.93 -18.54
CA SER A 54 -26.03 13.19 -19.35
C SER A 54 -26.70 11.98 -20.01
N GLY A 55 -26.42 11.71 -21.29
CA GLY A 55 -26.87 10.50 -22.00
C GLY A 55 -26.05 9.24 -21.67
N ARG A 56 -25.12 9.32 -20.70
CA ARG A 56 -24.28 8.18 -20.32
C ARG A 56 -25.07 7.17 -19.49
N PRO A 57 -24.82 5.86 -19.68
CA PRO A 57 -25.50 4.81 -18.93
C PRO A 57 -25.08 4.79 -17.46
N GLU A 58 -25.84 4.06 -16.67
CA GLU A 58 -25.56 3.87 -15.25
C GLU A 58 -24.46 2.83 -15.01
N PRO A 59 -23.60 3.05 -14.00
CA PRO A 59 -22.60 2.06 -13.61
C PRO A 59 -23.25 0.79 -13.07
N ARG A 60 -22.74 -0.38 -13.49
CA ARG A 60 -23.30 -1.69 -13.10
C ARG A 60 -23.00 -2.12 -11.66
N CYS A 61 -22.32 -1.27 -10.88
CA CYS A 61 -21.94 -1.55 -9.49
C CYS A 61 -23.02 -1.18 -8.47
N PHE A 62 -24.20 -0.72 -8.88
CA PHE A 62 -25.29 -0.37 -7.97
C PHE A 62 -26.37 -1.45 -7.99
N VAL A 63 -27.00 -1.71 -6.84
CA VAL A 63 -28.11 -2.67 -6.76
C VAL A 63 -29.41 -2.01 -7.21
N PRO A 64 -30.26 -2.71 -7.96
CA PRO A 64 -31.57 -2.20 -8.33
C PRO A 64 -32.52 -2.18 -7.12
N ALA A 65 -33.58 -1.36 -7.22
CA ALA A 65 -34.65 -1.36 -6.23
C ALA A 65 -35.27 -2.78 -6.08
N PRO A 66 -35.63 -3.21 -4.86
CA PRO A 66 -35.72 -2.43 -3.63
C PRO A 66 -34.38 -2.19 -2.91
N GLY A 67 -33.27 -2.77 -3.38
CA GLY A 67 -31.95 -2.60 -2.78
C GLY A 67 -31.45 -1.15 -2.80
N ARG A 68 -30.51 -0.84 -1.89
CA ARG A 68 -29.89 0.49 -1.77
C ARG A 68 -28.37 0.39 -1.71
N CYS A 69 -27.71 1.46 -2.15
CA CYS A 69 -26.28 1.61 -1.94
C CYS A 69 -25.97 2.82 -1.07
N TYR A 70 -24.82 2.74 -0.39
CA TYR A 70 -24.26 3.80 0.43
C TYR A 70 -22.77 3.93 0.13
N SER A 71 -22.21 5.13 0.24
CA SER A 71 -20.77 5.33 0.15
C SER A 71 -20.25 6.22 1.27
N LEU A 72 -19.04 5.92 1.72
CA LEU A 72 -18.29 6.71 2.69
C LEU A 72 -16.84 6.80 2.21
N CYS A 73 -16.24 7.98 2.28
CA CYS A 73 -14.82 8.20 2.00
C CYS A 73 -14.14 8.82 3.22
N VAL A 74 -12.95 8.35 3.55
CA VAL A 74 -12.08 8.96 4.54
C VAL A 74 -11.17 9.98 3.82
N PRO A 75 -11.11 11.24 4.27
CA PRO A 75 -10.26 12.26 3.66
C PRO A 75 -8.79 11.82 3.60
N ALA A 76 -8.13 12.17 2.49
CA ALA A 76 -6.71 11.99 2.13
C ALA A 76 -5.89 10.90 2.88
N ALA A 77 -5.47 9.90 2.10
CA ALA A 77 -4.83 8.66 2.56
C ALA A 77 -3.43 8.76 3.20
N SER A 78 -2.73 9.90 3.14
CA SER A 78 -1.34 10.02 3.62
C SER A 78 -1.21 10.54 5.06
N SER A 79 -2.20 10.28 5.92
CA SER A 79 -2.10 10.60 7.34
C SER A 79 -2.43 9.38 8.20
N VAL A 80 -1.67 9.23 9.28
CA VAL A 80 -1.80 8.09 10.22
C VAL A 80 -3.21 8.02 10.85
N PRO A 81 -3.82 9.13 11.32
CA PRO A 81 -5.18 9.08 11.85
C PRO A 81 -6.22 8.59 10.83
N MET A 82 -6.10 9.03 9.56
CA MET A 82 -7.04 8.65 8.51
C MET A 82 -6.87 7.19 8.09
N ALA A 83 -5.62 6.69 8.01
CA ALA A 83 -5.35 5.27 7.75
C ALA A 83 -5.96 4.36 8.84
N ARG A 84 -5.86 4.77 10.12
CA ARG A 84 -6.47 4.05 11.25
C ARG A 84 -7.99 4.15 11.24
N LEU A 85 -8.55 5.31 10.90
CA LEU A 85 -10.00 5.50 10.75
C LEU A 85 -10.56 4.59 9.64
N HIS A 86 -9.88 4.52 8.50
CA HIS A 86 -10.24 3.62 7.40
C HIS A 86 -10.21 2.15 7.84
N ARG A 87 -9.15 1.69 8.54
CA ARG A 87 -9.08 0.32 9.08
C ARG A 87 -10.20 0.03 10.08
N ARG A 88 -10.50 0.97 10.98
CA ARG A 88 -11.61 0.85 11.95
C ARG A 88 -12.96 0.74 11.24
N LEU A 89 -13.21 1.56 10.22
CA LEU A 89 -14.42 1.47 9.40
C LEU A 89 -14.52 0.11 8.72
N GLN A 90 -13.45 -0.36 8.09
CA GLN A 90 -13.40 -1.67 7.44
C GLN A 90 -13.79 -2.81 8.40
N GLN A 91 -13.22 -2.82 9.61
CA GLN A 91 -13.52 -3.82 10.63
C GLN A 91 -14.98 -3.77 11.08
N ARG A 92 -15.51 -2.56 11.32
CA ARG A 92 -16.91 -2.37 11.76
C ARG A 92 -17.91 -2.73 10.67
N LEU A 93 -17.63 -2.42 9.40
CA LEU A 93 -18.47 -2.76 8.26
C LEU A 93 -18.47 -4.26 7.94
N ARG A 94 -17.46 -5.02 8.40
CA ARG A 94 -17.43 -6.48 8.33
C ARG A 94 -18.20 -7.18 9.46
N GLN A 95 -18.71 -6.42 10.43
CA GLN A 95 -19.32 -6.95 11.65
C GLN A 95 -20.71 -6.34 11.90
N GLY A 96 -21.46 -6.94 12.82
CA GLY A 96 -22.72 -6.39 13.32
C GLY A 96 -23.82 -6.31 12.25
N PRO A 97 -24.59 -5.20 12.17
CA PRO A 97 -25.79 -5.10 11.33
C PRO A 97 -25.49 -5.15 9.83
N PHE A 98 -24.22 -5.05 9.42
CA PHE A 98 -23.79 -5.05 8.03
C PHE A 98 -23.50 -6.44 7.47
N GLY A 99 -23.68 -7.52 8.24
CA GLY A 99 -23.35 -8.88 7.78
C GLY A 99 -24.07 -9.35 6.51
N ARG A 100 -25.23 -8.76 6.19
CA ARG A 100 -25.98 -8.99 4.93
C ARG A 100 -25.53 -8.09 3.78
N CYS A 101 -24.82 -7.02 4.08
CA CYS A 101 -24.39 -6.04 3.10
C CYS A 101 -23.12 -6.52 2.41
N ARG A 102 -22.99 -6.16 1.14
CA ARG A 102 -21.75 -6.32 0.42
C ARG A 102 -20.94 -5.04 0.50
N VAL A 103 -19.71 -5.13 1.00
CA VAL A 103 -18.82 -3.98 1.17
C VAL A 103 -17.70 -4.07 0.15
N LEU A 104 -17.64 -3.09 -0.76
CA LEU A 104 -16.64 -2.97 -1.81
C LEU A 104 -15.70 -1.80 -1.52
N GLY A 105 -14.45 -1.89 -1.95
CA GLY A 105 -13.52 -0.77 -1.90
C GLY A 105 -13.97 0.36 -2.83
N LEU A 106 -13.82 1.60 -2.37
CA LEU A 106 -14.16 2.80 -3.14
C LEU A 106 -12.98 3.76 -3.10
N LEU A 107 -12.54 4.20 -4.27
CA LEU A 107 -11.54 5.24 -4.44
C LEU A 107 -12.22 6.50 -4.98
N CYS A 108 -11.97 7.65 -4.36
CA CYS A 108 -12.41 8.95 -4.86
C CYS A 108 -11.20 9.80 -5.23
N TYR A 109 -11.18 10.32 -6.46
CA TYR A 109 -10.05 11.02 -7.06
C TYR A 109 -10.50 12.14 -7.99
N GLY A 110 -9.59 13.06 -8.31
CA GLY A 110 -9.84 14.19 -9.22
C GLY A 110 -8.56 14.97 -9.49
N ALA A 111 -8.59 15.88 -10.48
CA ALA A 111 -7.38 16.52 -11.02
C ALA A 111 -6.54 17.32 -10.00
N GLN A 112 -7.10 17.69 -8.85
CA GLN A 112 -6.44 18.52 -7.83
C GLN A 112 -6.63 18.00 -6.40
N ALA A 113 -7.28 16.84 -6.21
CA ALA A 113 -7.61 16.31 -4.90
C ALA A 113 -6.77 15.08 -4.56
N ALA A 114 -6.34 14.99 -3.31
CA ALA A 114 -5.70 13.78 -2.80
C ALA A 114 -6.65 12.59 -2.89
N LEU A 115 -6.11 11.40 -3.16
CA LEU A 115 -6.89 10.17 -3.19
C LEU A 115 -7.53 9.91 -1.83
N GLU A 116 -8.86 9.76 -1.83
CA GLU A 116 -9.62 9.31 -0.68
C GLU A 116 -9.95 7.83 -0.85
N LYS A 117 -9.78 7.07 0.24
CA LYS A 117 -10.18 5.66 0.31
C LYS A 117 -11.46 5.54 1.11
N GLY A 118 -12.31 4.62 0.70
CA GLY A 118 -13.64 4.48 1.23
C GLY A 118 -14.28 3.14 0.90
N PHE A 119 -15.58 3.09 1.10
CA PHE A 119 -16.37 1.89 0.90
C PHE A 119 -17.65 2.23 0.12
N LEU A 120 -18.02 1.34 -0.81
CA LEU A 120 -19.36 1.24 -1.35
C LEU A 120 -20.06 0.07 -0.66
N ILE A 121 -21.13 0.36 0.08
CA ILE A 121 -21.94 -0.63 0.77
C ILE A 121 -23.21 -0.88 -0.05
N GLN A 122 -23.45 -2.13 -0.42
CA GLN A 122 -24.65 -2.56 -1.13
C GLN A 122 -25.54 -3.34 -0.17
N ASP A 123 -26.74 -2.84 0.09
CA ASP A 123 -27.78 -3.53 0.83
C ASP A 123 -28.84 -4.05 -0.14
N PRO A 124 -28.92 -5.37 -0.38
CA PRO A 124 -29.88 -5.94 -1.32
C PRO A 124 -31.34 -5.80 -0.89
N GLN A 125 -31.63 -5.57 0.41
CA GLN A 125 -33.00 -5.41 0.92
C GLN A 125 -33.46 -3.96 0.94
N GLY A 126 -32.52 -3.02 1.03
CA GLY A 126 -32.79 -1.57 1.03
C GLY A 126 -33.62 -1.07 2.21
N GLY A 127 -33.62 -1.82 3.32
CA GLY A 127 -34.31 -1.44 4.55
C GLY A 127 -33.64 -0.25 5.26
N PRO A 128 -34.40 0.50 6.10
CA PRO A 128 -33.87 1.66 6.81
C PRO A 128 -32.84 1.31 7.90
N GLU A 129 -32.73 0.02 8.29
CA GLU A 129 -31.84 -0.40 9.37
C GLU A 129 -30.37 -0.21 9.01
N THR A 130 -29.99 -0.46 7.75
CA THR A 130 -28.61 -0.28 7.29
C THR A 130 -28.21 1.19 7.31
N GLU A 131 -29.09 2.07 6.81
CA GLU A 131 -28.86 3.51 6.80
C GLU A 131 -28.71 4.03 8.24
N ARG A 132 -29.63 3.65 9.13
CA ARG A 132 -29.58 4.02 10.55
C ARG A 132 -28.30 3.51 11.22
N ALA A 133 -27.91 2.26 10.98
CA ALA A 133 -26.69 1.69 11.53
C ALA A 133 -25.42 2.39 11.00
N LEU A 134 -25.41 2.81 9.73
CA LEU A 134 -24.33 3.63 9.17
C LEU A 134 -24.26 4.99 9.85
N GLU A 135 -25.40 5.66 10.04
CA GLU A 135 -25.44 6.95 10.75
C GLU A 135 -24.93 6.83 12.19
N GLU A 136 -25.39 5.82 12.93
CA GLU A 136 -24.94 5.54 14.30
C GLU A 136 -23.44 5.25 14.35
N LEU A 137 -22.93 4.42 13.41
CA LEU A 137 -21.50 4.13 13.28
C LEU A 137 -20.71 5.41 13.05
N LEU A 138 -21.11 6.23 12.08
CA LEU A 138 -20.39 7.44 11.69
C LEU A 138 -20.38 8.47 12.84
N ARG A 139 -21.51 8.69 13.52
CA ARG A 139 -21.58 9.58 14.70
C ARG A 139 -20.67 9.13 15.83
N GLY A 140 -20.43 7.82 15.97
CA GLY A 140 -19.51 7.25 16.97
C GLY A 140 -18.01 7.43 16.66
N LEU A 141 -17.64 8.05 15.53
CA LEU A 141 -16.24 8.20 15.12
C LEU A 141 -15.56 9.50 15.60
N GLY A 142 -16.32 10.47 16.14
CA GLY A 142 -15.78 11.71 16.71
C GLY A 142 -16.41 12.98 16.13
N GLU A 143 -15.71 14.12 16.27
CA GLU A 143 -16.26 15.46 16.02
C GLU A 143 -16.58 15.77 14.54
N LEU A 144 -15.88 15.12 13.59
CA LEU A 144 -16.10 15.31 12.15
C LEU A 144 -16.24 13.95 11.44
N PRO A 145 -17.44 13.36 11.43
CA PRO A 145 -17.66 12.08 10.77
C PRO A 145 -17.51 12.18 9.25
N PRO A 146 -17.08 11.09 8.58
CA PRO A 146 -17.13 10.98 7.12
C PRO A 146 -18.52 11.31 6.56
N LEU A 147 -18.54 11.85 5.33
CA LEU A 147 -19.79 12.12 4.62
C LEU A 147 -20.45 10.82 4.19
N LEU A 148 -21.78 10.78 4.25
CA LEU A 148 -22.60 9.64 3.84
C LEU A 148 -23.24 9.92 2.48
N GLY A 149 -22.82 9.20 1.44
CA GLY A 149 -23.53 9.16 0.17
C GLY A 149 -24.63 8.10 0.21
N VAL A 150 -25.87 8.48 -0.06
CA VAL A 150 -27.02 7.58 -0.22
C VAL A 150 -27.39 7.57 -1.70
N TYR A 151 -27.56 6.37 -2.28
CA TYR A 151 -27.89 6.22 -3.69
C TYR A 151 -29.35 5.81 -3.86
N GLU A 152 -30.08 6.57 -4.66
CA GLU A 152 -31.54 6.46 -4.81
C GLU A 152 -31.91 6.41 -6.30
N ALA A 153 -32.91 5.60 -6.63
CA ALA A 153 -33.51 5.61 -7.96
C ALA A 153 -34.44 6.83 -8.11
N GLY A 154 -34.31 7.51 -9.24
CA GLY A 154 -35.18 8.58 -9.70
C GLY A 154 -36.41 8.04 -10.40
N GLU A 155 -37.35 8.92 -10.70
CA GLU A 155 -38.66 8.58 -11.27
C GLU A 155 -38.56 7.93 -12.66
N ARG A 156 -37.52 8.24 -13.43
CA ARG A 156 -37.30 7.68 -14.78
C ARG A 156 -36.24 6.58 -14.77
N GLY A 157 -35.98 6.01 -13.59
CA GLY A 157 -34.97 5.00 -13.36
C GLY A 157 -33.55 5.55 -13.22
N GLU A 158 -33.35 6.88 -13.14
CA GLU A 158 -32.02 7.46 -13.02
C GLU A 158 -31.40 7.22 -11.64
N LEU A 159 -30.10 6.94 -11.57
CA LEU A 159 -29.39 6.85 -10.29
C LEU A 159 -28.92 8.22 -9.78
N TRP A 160 -29.28 8.56 -8.54
CA TRP A 160 -28.88 9.79 -7.86
C TRP A 160 -28.07 9.50 -6.61
N GLN A 161 -27.04 10.32 -6.35
CA GLN A 161 -26.33 10.34 -5.09
C GLN A 161 -26.75 11.56 -4.28
N CYS A 162 -27.28 11.32 -3.09
CA CYS A 162 -27.56 12.30 -2.05
C CYS A 162 -26.43 12.26 -1.02
N LEU A 163 -25.63 13.33 -0.95
CA LEU A 163 -24.48 13.46 -0.06
C LEU A 163 -24.88 14.18 1.23
N TRP A 164 -24.73 13.50 2.35
CA TRP A 164 -25.17 13.96 3.67
C TRP A 164 -24.00 14.21 4.62
N ALA A 165 -24.08 15.32 5.35
CA ALA A 165 -23.27 15.59 6.52
C ALA A 165 -24.08 15.31 7.80
N LEU A 166 -23.57 14.45 8.67
CA LEU A 166 -24.20 14.19 9.96
C LEU A 166 -23.88 15.32 10.95
N ARG A 167 -24.90 15.88 11.61
CA ARG A 167 -24.79 16.98 12.58
C ARG A 167 -25.46 16.62 13.91
N GLY A 168 -24.75 16.78 15.03
CA GLY A 168 -25.30 16.62 16.38
C GLY A 168 -25.97 15.26 16.67
N ALA A 169 -26.82 15.21 17.69
CA ALA A 169 -27.52 14.02 18.17
C ALA A 169 -28.79 13.70 17.35
N GLY A 170 -28.67 13.58 16.02
CA GLY A 170 -29.75 13.09 15.14
C GLY A 170 -30.01 13.92 13.88
N GLY A 171 -29.36 15.07 13.71
CA GLY A 171 -29.50 15.88 12.50
C GLY A 171 -28.65 15.36 11.34
N ARG A 172 -29.11 15.61 10.12
CA ARG A 172 -28.30 15.51 8.90
C ARG A 172 -28.61 16.67 7.97
N GLU A 173 -27.62 17.09 7.21
CA GLU A 173 -27.69 18.18 6.25
C GLU A 173 -27.37 17.63 4.86
N LEU A 174 -28.27 17.85 3.90
CA LEU A 174 -28.02 17.51 2.50
C LEU A 174 -27.03 18.53 1.93
N LEU A 175 -25.83 18.08 1.58
CA LEU A 175 -24.80 18.91 0.98
C LEU A 175 -24.95 19.00 -0.54
N ARG A 176 -25.31 17.88 -1.17
CA ARG A 176 -25.42 17.78 -2.63
C ARG A 176 -26.35 16.66 -3.03
N ARG A 177 -27.10 16.86 -4.12
CA ARG A 177 -27.75 15.80 -4.88
C ARG A 177 -27.28 15.89 -6.32
N ALA A 178 -26.72 14.81 -6.87
CA ALA A 178 -26.21 14.79 -8.25
C ALA A 178 -26.47 13.44 -8.91
N ARG A 179 -26.58 13.44 -10.23
CA ARG A 179 -26.84 12.23 -11.01
C ARG A 179 -25.55 11.41 -11.13
N VAL A 180 -25.65 10.10 -10.95
CA VAL A 180 -24.53 9.16 -11.08
C VAL A 180 -24.48 8.66 -12.52
N VAL A 181 -23.31 8.77 -13.14
CA VAL A 181 -23.13 8.42 -14.55
C VAL A 181 -21.82 7.67 -14.73
N ALA A 182 -21.76 6.75 -15.69
CA ALA A 182 -20.52 6.05 -16.01
C ALA A 182 -19.40 7.03 -16.41
N ALA A 183 -18.19 6.74 -15.93
CA ALA A 183 -16.98 7.45 -16.29
C ALA A 183 -16.04 6.51 -17.05
N GLU A 184 -15.17 7.10 -17.87
CA GLU A 184 -14.09 6.35 -18.51
C GLU A 184 -13.07 5.93 -17.45
N GLU A 185 -12.45 4.77 -17.67
CA GLU A 185 -11.37 4.30 -16.80
C GLU A 185 -10.14 5.20 -17.00
N PRO A 186 -9.51 5.68 -15.92
CA PRO A 186 -8.32 6.51 -16.04
C PRO A 186 -7.14 5.72 -16.63
N PRO A 187 -6.19 6.38 -17.29
CA PRO A 187 -5.04 5.71 -17.93
C PRO A 187 -4.13 4.98 -16.94
N LEU A 188 -4.14 5.40 -15.67
CA LEU A 188 -3.48 4.72 -14.55
C LEU A 188 -4.51 4.47 -13.46
N HIS A 189 -4.34 3.37 -12.73
CA HIS A 189 -5.16 3.07 -11.57
C HIS A 189 -5.09 4.24 -10.55
N PRO A 190 -6.22 4.69 -9.96
CA PRO A 190 -6.25 5.89 -9.12
C PRO A 190 -5.28 5.89 -7.92
N ALA A 191 -4.87 4.72 -7.44
CA ALA A 191 -3.90 4.60 -6.36
C ALA A 191 -2.43 4.81 -6.78
N VAL A 192 -2.10 4.74 -8.08
CA VAL A 192 -0.72 4.82 -8.59
C VAL A 192 0.00 6.12 -8.20
N PRO A 193 -0.60 7.32 -8.37
CA PRO A 193 0.07 8.58 -8.01
C PRO A 193 0.42 8.70 -6.53
N GLY A 194 -0.31 8.00 -5.64
CA GLY A 194 -0.07 8.03 -4.20
C GLY A 194 0.98 7.04 -3.69
N LEU A 195 1.46 6.11 -4.53
CA LEU A 195 2.31 5.00 -4.08
C LEU A 195 3.61 5.47 -3.41
N SER A 196 4.27 6.48 -3.96
CA SER A 196 5.57 6.99 -3.47
C SER A 196 5.46 7.59 -2.06
N HIS A 197 4.29 8.13 -1.70
CA HIS A 197 4.06 8.80 -0.41
C HIS A 197 3.34 7.94 0.63
N ALA A 198 2.58 6.94 0.20
CA ALA A 198 1.73 6.15 1.09
C ALA A 198 2.16 4.68 1.25
N ALA A 199 3.07 4.18 0.41
CA ALA A 199 3.33 2.75 0.31
C ALA A 199 4.80 2.36 0.10
N VAL A 200 5.50 2.95 -0.87
CA VAL A 200 6.84 2.50 -1.29
C VAL A 200 7.98 3.25 -0.59
N PHE A 201 7.73 4.48 -0.14
CA PHE A 201 8.68 5.36 0.58
C PHE A 201 10.07 5.45 -0.07
N HIS A 202 10.29 6.52 -0.82
CA HIS A 202 11.58 6.82 -1.48
C HIS A 202 12.53 7.70 -0.67
N SER A 203 12.23 7.93 0.62
CA SER A 203 13.15 8.63 1.53
C SER A 203 12.98 8.20 2.98
N LEU A 204 14.07 8.33 3.75
CA LEU A 204 14.09 8.10 5.19
C LEU A 204 13.10 9.03 5.90
N GLU A 205 13.09 10.31 5.51
CA GLU A 205 12.24 11.34 6.11
C GLU A 205 10.75 11.02 5.96
N ALA A 206 10.32 10.56 4.78
CA ALA A 206 8.93 10.21 4.55
C ALA A 206 8.47 9.03 5.42
N ALA A 207 9.29 7.97 5.52
CA ALA A 207 8.99 6.82 6.38
C ALA A 207 9.03 7.20 7.88
N ARG A 208 10.01 8.01 8.28
CA ARG A 208 10.17 8.51 9.65
C ARG A 208 8.96 9.33 10.09
N SER A 209 8.50 10.27 9.24
CA SER A 209 7.35 11.13 9.54
C SER A 209 6.07 10.35 9.85
N VAL A 210 5.88 9.19 9.20
CA VAL A 210 4.75 8.29 9.50
C VAL A 210 4.91 7.65 10.88
N VAL A 211 6.09 7.09 11.18
CA VAL A 211 6.33 6.41 12.46
C VAL A 211 6.35 7.39 13.64
N GLU A 212 6.80 8.63 13.44
CA GLU A 212 6.74 9.70 14.45
C GLU A 212 5.30 9.99 14.89
N GLN A 213 4.35 10.02 13.96
CA GLN A 213 2.93 10.20 14.27
C GLN A 213 2.36 9.03 15.11
N CYS A 214 3.01 7.86 15.10
CA CYS A 214 2.60 6.68 15.84
C CYS A 214 3.07 6.66 17.30
N THR A 215 4.06 7.47 17.68
CA THR A 215 4.69 7.46 19.03
C THR A 215 3.71 7.64 20.19
N SER A 216 2.58 8.29 19.94
CA SER A 216 1.53 8.52 20.94
C SER A 216 0.67 7.29 21.25
N PHE A 217 0.69 6.25 20.41
CA PHE A 217 -0.18 5.08 20.57
C PHE A 217 0.45 3.73 20.20
N ILE A 218 1.65 3.71 19.61
CA ILE A 218 2.48 2.51 19.42
C ILE A 218 3.76 2.70 20.24
N PRO A 219 3.88 2.10 21.43
CA PRO A 219 5.05 2.27 22.31
C PRO A 219 6.38 1.95 21.62
N GLU A 220 6.39 0.92 20.76
CA GLU A 220 7.56 0.45 20.02
C GLU A 220 8.06 1.46 18.97
N ALA A 221 7.22 2.40 18.52
CA ALA A 221 7.58 3.37 17.50
C ALA A 221 8.75 4.26 17.93
N THR A 222 8.77 4.70 19.20
CA THR A 222 9.89 5.49 19.74
C THR A 222 11.19 4.70 19.69
N ALA A 223 11.16 3.42 20.06
CA ALA A 223 12.37 2.59 20.07
C ALA A 223 12.90 2.29 18.65
N VAL A 224 12.02 2.19 17.64
CA VAL A 224 12.42 2.13 16.23
C VAL A 224 13.11 3.43 15.82
N LEU A 225 12.53 4.58 16.16
CA LEU A 225 13.09 5.90 15.82
C LEU A 225 14.45 6.14 16.48
N ASP A 226 14.62 5.73 17.74
CA ASP A 226 15.90 5.83 18.45
C ASP A 226 17.02 5.01 17.79
N LEU A 227 16.68 3.88 17.16
CA LEU A 227 17.64 3.07 16.39
C LEU A 227 17.98 3.74 15.05
N VAL A 228 16.98 4.31 14.39
CA VAL A 228 17.17 5.09 13.15
C VAL A 228 18.04 6.32 13.41
N ASP A 229 17.87 7.02 14.53
CA ASP A 229 18.66 8.20 14.89
C ASP A 229 20.15 7.92 15.11
N LYS A 230 20.49 6.67 15.42
CA LYS A 230 21.89 6.20 15.53
C LYS A 230 22.50 5.85 14.18
N CYS A 231 21.71 5.80 13.11
CA CYS A 231 22.18 5.49 11.78
C CYS A 231 22.76 6.74 11.10
N PRO A 232 23.81 6.61 10.28
CA PRO A 232 24.26 7.71 9.43
C PRO A 232 23.14 8.19 8.51
N LYS A 233 23.04 9.51 8.29
CA LYS A 233 22.06 10.08 7.35
C LYS A 233 22.23 9.56 5.92
N GLN A 234 23.47 9.26 5.53
CA GLN A 234 23.79 8.66 4.24
C GLN A 234 24.82 7.55 4.44
N SER A 235 24.35 6.31 4.39
CA SER A 235 25.20 5.13 4.50
C SER A 235 25.92 4.88 3.19
N LYS A 236 27.25 4.78 3.23
CA LYS A 236 28.10 4.38 2.10
C LYS A 236 28.66 3.00 2.37
N LYS A 237 28.61 2.11 1.37
CA LYS A 237 29.25 0.80 1.47
C LYS A 237 30.77 0.93 1.50
N GLY A 238 31.43 -0.06 2.09
CA GLY A 238 32.87 -0.24 1.98
C GLY A 238 33.30 -0.89 0.65
N GLU A 239 34.55 -1.36 0.63
CA GLU A 239 35.19 -1.90 -0.57
C GLU A 239 34.63 -3.27 -1.00
N PHE A 240 34.05 -4.04 -0.06
CA PHE A 240 33.53 -5.37 -0.36
C PHE A 240 32.13 -5.33 -1.00
N PRO A 241 31.79 -6.33 -1.84
CA PRO A 241 30.53 -6.34 -2.56
C PRO A 241 29.32 -6.58 -1.66
N VAL A 242 28.22 -5.92 -1.97
CA VAL A 242 26.91 -6.09 -1.32
C VAL A 242 25.92 -6.76 -2.29
N ILE A 243 25.45 -7.95 -1.92
CA ILE A 243 24.55 -8.77 -2.73
C ILE A 243 23.21 -8.93 -2.00
N VAL A 244 22.12 -8.50 -2.63
CA VAL A 244 20.76 -8.70 -2.11
C VAL A 244 20.15 -9.94 -2.77
N ILE A 245 19.54 -10.80 -1.97
CA ILE A 245 18.77 -11.94 -2.45
C ILE A 245 17.29 -11.66 -2.23
N GLU A 246 16.56 -11.59 -3.34
CA GLU A 246 15.12 -11.33 -3.40
C GLU A 246 14.35 -12.57 -3.83
N GLY A 247 13.04 -12.58 -3.55
CA GLY A 247 12.13 -13.60 -4.05
C GLY A 247 10.89 -13.79 -3.19
N LEU A 248 9.87 -14.43 -3.75
CA LEU A 248 8.67 -14.81 -3.01
C LEU A 248 8.98 -15.84 -1.91
N ASP A 249 8.04 -15.98 -0.98
CA ASP A 249 8.09 -17.09 -0.04
C ASP A 249 8.02 -18.43 -0.77
N ALA A 250 8.71 -19.41 -0.19
CA ALA A 250 8.91 -20.75 -0.73
C ALA A 250 9.74 -20.86 -2.02
N THR A 251 10.45 -19.82 -2.46
CA THR A 251 11.39 -19.91 -3.61
C THR A 251 12.73 -20.57 -3.27
N GLY A 252 13.00 -20.91 -2.00
CA GLY A 252 14.27 -21.52 -1.57
C GLY A 252 15.36 -20.52 -1.19
N LYS A 253 14.99 -19.27 -0.89
CA LYS A 253 15.90 -18.20 -0.45
C LYS A 253 16.87 -18.66 0.64
N THR A 254 16.38 -19.17 1.77
CA THR A 254 17.24 -19.58 2.89
C THR A 254 18.38 -20.52 2.47
N THR A 255 18.09 -21.52 1.63
CA THR A 255 19.10 -22.46 1.14
C THR A 255 20.14 -21.78 0.25
N VAL A 256 19.69 -20.96 -0.70
CA VAL A 256 20.58 -20.24 -1.62
C VAL A 256 21.40 -19.20 -0.88
N THR A 257 20.76 -18.42 -0.02
CA THR A 257 21.39 -17.37 0.78
C THR A 257 22.51 -17.95 1.64
N GLN A 258 22.28 -19.09 2.31
CA GLN A 258 23.33 -19.76 3.08
C GLN A 258 24.47 -20.23 2.19
N SER A 259 24.17 -20.86 1.04
CA SER A 259 25.18 -21.36 0.12
C SER A 259 26.06 -20.24 -0.47
N VAL A 260 25.46 -19.09 -0.84
CA VAL A 260 26.19 -17.90 -1.30
C VAL A 260 27.05 -17.35 -0.17
N ASN A 261 26.49 -17.26 1.04
CA ASN A 261 27.20 -16.75 2.22
C ASN A 261 28.46 -17.57 2.51
N ASP A 262 28.33 -18.90 2.57
CA ASP A 262 29.43 -19.81 2.88
C ASP A 262 30.52 -19.77 1.80
N SER A 263 30.11 -19.67 0.52
CA SER A 263 31.06 -19.67 -0.61
C SER A 263 31.86 -18.37 -0.73
N LEU A 264 31.27 -17.25 -0.30
CA LEU A 264 31.94 -15.95 -0.32
C LEU A 264 32.60 -15.60 1.02
N ASN A 265 32.43 -16.45 2.04
CA ASN A 265 32.75 -16.11 3.44
C ASN A 265 32.17 -14.73 3.83
N ALA A 266 30.91 -14.51 3.44
CA ALA A 266 30.21 -13.25 3.60
C ALA A 266 29.58 -13.13 4.99
N LEU A 267 29.20 -11.90 5.36
CA LEU A 267 28.26 -11.65 6.44
C LEU A 267 26.82 -11.70 5.90
N LEU A 268 25.96 -12.48 6.54
CA LEU A 268 24.53 -12.54 6.24
C LEU A 268 23.72 -11.56 7.11
N LEU A 269 23.07 -10.60 6.47
CA LEU A 269 22.09 -9.69 7.08
C LEU A 269 20.66 -9.99 6.59
N ARG A 270 19.66 -9.52 7.33
CA ARG A 270 18.23 -9.74 7.02
C ARG A 270 17.45 -8.44 7.15
N SER A 271 16.43 -8.25 6.31
CA SER A 271 15.45 -7.18 6.49
C SER A 271 14.05 -7.73 6.83
N PRO A 272 13.41 -7.27 7.93
CA PRO A 272 13.90 -6.31 8.90
C PRO A 272 15.00 -6.89 9.81
N PRO A 273 15.89 -6.04 10.36
CA PRO A 273 17.04 -6.47 11.16
C PRO A 273 16.61 -7.03 12.53
N ALA A 274 17.49 -7.82 13.14
CA ALA A 274 17.20 -8.52 14.39
C ALA A 274 16.78 -7.56 15.51
N CYS A 275 17.38 -6.37 15.58
CA CYS A 275 17.13 -5.35 16.60
C CYS A 275 15.70 -4.77 16.61
N ILE A 276 14.93 -4.93 15.52
CA ILE A 276 13.52 -4.51 15.43
C ILE A 276 12.58 -5.68 15.13
N SER A 277 13.12 -6.88 14.93
CA SER A 277 12.36 -8.05 14.47
C SER A 277 11.27 -8.47 15.46
N GLN A 278 11.50 -8.25 16.76
CA GLN A 278 10.55 -8.54 17.83
C GLN A 278 9.27 -7.70 17.76
N TRP A 279 9.30 -6.54 17.09
CA TRP A 279 8.14 -5.64 16.96
C TRP A 279 7.36 -5.87 15.66
N ARG A 280 7.80 -6.81 14.81
CA ARG A 280 7.17 -7.08 13.52
C ARG A 280 5.66 -7.29 13.63
N LYS A 281 5.23 -8.16 14.57
CA LYS A 281 3.81 -8.45 14.78
C LYS A 281 2.99 -7.19 15.06
N THR A 282 3.49 -6.32 15.92
CA THR A 282 2.83 -5.04 16.27
C THR A 282 2.57 -4.18 15.04
N PHE A 283 3.55 -4.04 14.15
CA PHE A 283 3.43 -3.22 12.95
C PHE A 283 2.68 -3.93 11.80
N ASP A 284 2.71 -5.26 11.75
CA ASP A 284 1.95 -6.04 10.76
C ASP A 284 0.44 -5.89 10.94
N ASP A 285 0.01 -5.75 12.20
CA ASP A 285 -1.38 -5.54 12.63
C ASP A 285 -1.86 -4.08 12.44
N GLU A 286 -1.02 -3.17 11.93
CA GLU A 286 -1.36 -1.77 11.66
C GLU A 286 -1.74 -1.52 10.18
N PRO A 287 -2.43 -0.40 9.84
CA PRO A 287 -2.73 -0.05 8.45
C PRO A 287 -1.49 -0.07 7.54
N THR A 288 -1.67 -0.38 6.25
CA THR A 288 -0.57 -0.52 5.28
C THR A 288 0.42 0.64 5.31
N LEU A 289 -0.06 1.88 5.46
CA LEU A 289 0.80 3.07 5.58
C LEU A 289 1.85 2.92 6.70
N ILE A 290 1.41 2.55 7.91
CA ILE A 290 2.26 2.40 9.09
C ILE A 290 3.16 1.18 8.94
N ARG A 291 2.60 0.05 8.52
CA ARG A 291 3.33 -1.19 8.27
C ARG A 291 4.48 -0.99 7.29
N ARG A 292 4.22 -0.37 6.14
CA ARG A 292 5.25 -0.12 5.11
C ARG A 292 6.31 0.89 5.58
N ALA A 293 5.93 1.90 6.36
CA ALA A 293 6.89 2.82 6.96
C ALA A 293 7.86 2.10 7.92
N PHE A 294 7.37 1.16 8.75
CA PHE A 294 8.21 0.33 9.61
C PHE A 294 9.24 -0.48 8.81
N TYR A 295 8.80 -1.19 7.76
CA TYR A 295 9.72 -1.95 6.89
C TYR A 295 10.71 -1.05 6.15
N ALA A 296 10.28 0.15 5.72
CA ALA A 296 11.17 1.13 5.10
C ALA A 296 12.26 1.58 6.08
N LEU A 297 11.91 1.93 7.33
CA LEU A 297 12.90 2.26 8.37
C LEU A 297 13.84 1.09 8.68
N GLY A 298 13.33 -0.14 8.67
CA GLY A 298 14.15 -1.34 8.78
C GLY A 298 15.24 -1.44 7.71
N ASN A 299 14.93 -1.05 6.47
CA ASN A 299 15.93 -1.01 5.39
C ASN A 299 17.04 0.03 5.64
N TYR A 300 16.73 1.17 6.28
CA TYR A 300 17.75 2.16 6.64
C TYR A 300 18.64 1.70 7.81
N ILE A 301 18.07 0.98 8.78
CA ILE A 301 18.86 0.35 9.85
C ILE A 301 19.82 -0.70 9.24
N VAL A 302 19.30 -1.57 8.37
CA VAL A 302 20.13 -2.55 7.63
C VAL A 302 21.18 -1.85 6.76
N ALA A 303 20.88 -0.68 6.15
CA ALA A 303 21.87 0.09 5.39
C ALA A 303 23.09 0.48 6.24
N SER A 304 22.86 0.87 7.50
CA SER A 304 23.92 1.21 8.46
C SER A 304 24.75 -0.02 8.83
N GLU A 305 24.13 -1.18 8.99
CA GLU A 305 24.83 -2.46 9.23
C GLU A 305 25.65 -2.90 8.00
N ILE A 306 25.08 -2.78 6.79
CA ILE A 306 25.77 -3.06 5.52
C ILE A 306 27.01 -2.17 5.39
N ALA A 307 26.87 -0.86 5.64
CA ALA A 307 27.96 0.10 5.51
C ALA A 307 29.17 -0.29 6.37
N LYS A 308 28.93 -0.77 7.60
CA LYS A 308 30.00 -1.24 8.50
C LYS A 308 30.55 -2.59 8.05
N ALA A 309 29.69 -3.57 7.79
CA ALA A 309 30.14 -4.92 7.46
C ALA A 309 30.93 -4.99 6.15
N SER A 310 30.53 -4.19 5.15
CA SER A 310 31.17 -4.14 3.83
C SER A 310 32.56 -3.49 3.81
N THR A 311 33.07 -2.97 4.94
CA THR A 311 34.49 -2.59 5.04
C THR A 311 35.39 -3.79 5.33
N GLU A 312 34.83 -4.89 5.82
CA GLU A 312 35.60 -6.04 6.31
C GLU A 312 35.39 -7.31 5.48
N SER A 313 34.19 -7.51 4.92
CA SER A 313 33.85 -8.72 4.16
C SER A 313 32.70 -8.49 3.18
N PRO A 314 32.51 -9.38 2.18
CA PRO A 314 31.29 -9.37 1.36
C PRO A 314 30.04 -9.45 2.23
N VAL A 315 28.95 -8.79 1.81
CA VAL A 315 27.69 -8.79 2.55
C VAL A 315 26.58 -9.38 1.68
N VAL A 316 25.88 -10.37 2.23
CA VAL A 316 24.66 -10.93 1.64
C VAL A 316 23.46 -10.47 2.45
N VAL A 317 22.42 -9.98 1.79
CA VAL A 317 21.21 -9.47 2.46
C VAL A 317 19.99 -10.27 2.01
N ASP A 318 19.30 -10.92 2.94
CA ASP A 318 18.01 -11.58 2.69
C ASP A 318 16.88 -10.55 2.75
N ARG A 319 16.34 -10.23 1.57
CA ARG A 319 15.36 -9.16 1.30
C ARG A 319 15.87 -7.76 1.62
N TYR A 320 15.53 -6.81 0.77
CA TYR A 320 15.81 -5.40 1.02
C TYR A 320 14.68 -4.52 0.47
N TRP A 321 14.99 -3.35 -0.10
CA TRP A 321 13.98 -2.40 -0.56
C TRP A 321 13.06 -2.96 -1.66
N HIS A 322 13.57 -3.77 -2.62
CA HIS A 322 12.73 -4.36 -3.68
C HIS A 322 11.60 -5.20 -3.10
N SER A 323 11.86 -5.97 -2.04
CA SER A 323 10.80 -6.70 -1.32
C SER A 323 9.74 -5.74 -0.76
N THR A 324 10.13 -4.72 0.00
CA THR A 324 9.19 -3.74 0.57
C THR A 324 8.35 -3.07 -0.52
N ALA A 325 8.99 -2.60 -1.59
CA ALA A 325 8.33 -1.92 -2.70
C ALA A 325 7.39 -2.84 -3.48
N ALA A 326 7.81 -4.06 -3.81
CA ALA A 326 7.01 -4.99 -4.59
C ALA A 326 5.75 -5.44 -3.84
N TYR A 327 5.86 -5.74 -2.54
CA TYR A 327 4.70 -6.06 -1.70
C TYR A 327 3.77 -4.84 -1.57
N ALA A 328 4.32 -3.65 -1.36
CA ALA A 328 3.53 -2.42 -1.28
C ALA A 328 2.70 -2.18 -2.55
N ILE A 329 3.32 -2.23 -3.73
CA ILE A 329 2.63 -2.04 -5.02
C ILE A 329 1.57 -3.12 -5.24
N ALA A 330 1.89 -4.38 -4.97
CA ALA A 330 0.99 -5.50 -5.19
C ALA A 330 -0.26 -5.48 -4.29
N THR A 331 -0.14 -4.95 -3.07
CA THR A 331 -1.26 -4.80 -2.12
C THR A 331 -2.08 -3.53 -2.39
N GLU A 332 -1.44 -2.41 -2.71
CA GLU A 332 -2.11 -1.11 -2.86
C GLU A 332 -2.83 -0.97 -4.20
N ILE A 333 -2.36 -1.65 -5.24
CA ILE A 333 -3.02 -1.67 -6.54
C ILE A 333 -3.96 -2.86 -6.57
N SER A 334 -5.25 -2.60 -6.37
CA SER A 334 -6.30 -3.59 -6.56
C SER A 334 -6.55 -3.88 -8.05
N GLY A 335 -7.48 -4.78 -8.33
CA GLY A 335 -7.87 -5.06 -9.71
C GLY A 335 -6.85 -5.90 -10.50
N LYS A 336 -6.90 -5.80 -11.83
CA LYS A 336 -6.17 -6.70 -12.75
C LYS A 336 -4.69 -6.35 -12.81
N VAL A 337 -3.89 -7.25 -13.38
CA VAL A 337 -2.44 -7.05 -13.52
C VAL A 337 -2.07 -5.84 -14.40
N GLN A 338 -2.93 -5.46 -15.34
CA GLN A 338 -2.76 -4.23 -16.14
C GLN A 338 -2.86 -2.94 -15.32
N ASN A 339 -3.43 -2.97 -14.11
CA ASN A 339 -3.54 -1.80 -13.25
C ASN A 339 -2.19 -1.44 -12.60
N LEU A 340 -1.21 -2.35 -12.66
CA LEU A 340 0.13 -2.12 -12.13
C LEU A 340 0.81 -0.96 -12.86
N PRO A 341 1.65 -0.16 -12.15
CA PRO A 341 2.40 0.92 -12.78
C PRO A 341 3.15 0.45 -14.05
N PRO A 342 3.25 1.30 -15.08
CA PRO A 342 3.97 0.97 -16.32
C PRO A 342 5.46 0.74 -16.02
N ALA A 343 6.15 -0.04 -16.85
CA ALA A 343 7.51 -0.52 -16.55
C ALA A 343 8.53 0.58 -16.24
N HIS A 344 8.33 1.80 -16.74
CA HIS A 344 9.20 2.96 -16.57
C HIS A 344 8.72 3.93 -15.48
N HIS A 345 7.70 3.57 -14.71
CA HIS A 345 7.18 4.42 -13.66
C HIS A 345 8.24 4.67 -12.57
N GLU A 346 8.31 5.90 -12.07
CA GLU A 346 9.29 6.34 -11.05
C GLU A 346 9.26 5.52 -9.76
N VAL A 347 8.12 4.90 -9.45
CA VAL A 347 7.94 4.04 -8.27
C VAL A 347 8.95 2.89 -8.21
N TYR A 348 9.51 2.47 -9.36
CA TYR A 348 10.51 1.41 -9.45
C TYR A 348 11.97 1.91 -9.29
N GLN A 349 12.16 3.21 -9.08
CA GLN A 349 13.49 3.80 -8.83
C GLN A 349 13.93 3.61 -7.39
N TRP A 350 15.22 3.31 -7.22
CA TRP A 350 15.87 3.22 -5.91
C TRP A 350 15.74 4.53 -5.12
N PRO A 351 15.52 4.50 -3.80
CA PRO A 351 15.60 5.70 -2.96
C PRO A 351 17.02 6.29 -3.00
N GLU A 352 17.15 7.59 -3.27
CA GLU A 352 18.47 8.23 -3.44
C GLU A 352 19.32 8.27 -2.16
N ASP A 353 18.66 8.26 -1.00
CA ASP A 353 19.25 8.30 0.34
C ASP A 353 19.46 6.91 0.96
N LEU A 354 19.07 5.82 0.27
CA LEU A 354 19.30 4.46 0.72
C LEU A 354 20.55 3.85 0.08
N LEU A 355 21.39 3.18 0.87
CA LEU A 355 22.58 2.48 0.38
C LEU A 355 22.21 1.48 -0.72
N LYS A 356 22.73 1.69 -1.92
CA LYS A 356 22.45 0.85 -3.09
C LYS A 356 23.36 -0.40 -3.11
N PRO A 357 22.80 -1.61 -3.31
CA PRO A 357 23.61 -2.82 -3.44
C PRO A 357 24.34 -2.87 -4.79
N ASP A 358 25.42 -3.66 -4.86
CA ASP A 358 26.16 -3.91 -6.09
C ASP A 358 25.41 -4.88 -7.01
N LEU A 359 24.68 -5.83 -6.41
CA LEU A 359 23.95 -6.87 -7.12
C LEU A 359 22.64 -7.22 -6.42
N VAL A 360 21.58 -7.42 -7.20
CA VAL A 360 20.29 -7.94 -6.71
C VAL A 360 19.98 -9.22 -7.46
N LEU A 361 19.84 -10.32 -6.74
CA LEU A 361 19.51 -11.65 -7.27
C LEU A 361 18.07 -11.99 -6.94
N LEU A 362 17.22 -12.11 -7.96
CA LEU A 362 15.84 -12.52 -7.78
C LEU A 362 15.68 -14.02 -7.99
N LEU A 363 15.41 -14.74 -6.91
CA LEU A 363 15.17 -16.17 -6.94
C LEU A 363 13.75 -16.47 -7.40
N THR A 364 13.67 -17.27 -8.44
CA THR A 364 12.42 -17.74 -9.04
C THR A 364 12.35 -19.27 -9.01
N VAL A 365 11.13 -19.77 -8.86
CA VAL A 365 10.77 -21.18 -9.04
C VAL A 365 9.46 -21.25 -9.82
N SER A 366 9.11 -22.41 -10.36
CA SER A 366 7.82 -22.56 -11.03
C SER A 366 6.67 -22.37 -10.02
N PRO A 367 5.50 -21.86 -10.45
CA PRO A 367 4.34 -21.71 -9.58
C PRO A 367 3.94 -23.01 -8.87
N GLU A 368 4.03 -24.15 -9.56
CA GLU A 368 3.67 -25.47 -9.05
C GLU A 368 4.61 -25.89 -7.91
N GLU A 369 5.92 -25.71 -8.10
CA GLU A 369 6.91 -26.00 -7.05
C GLU A 369 6.75 -25.06 -5.86
N ARG A 370 6.38 -23.79 -6.10
CA ARG A 370 6.07 -22.85 -5.02
C ARG A 370 4.88 -23.32 -4.19
N ILE A 371 3.78 -23.71 -4.84
CA ILE A 371 2.57 -24.22 -4.17
C ILE A 371 2.91 -25.47 -3.36
N ARG A 372 3.64 -26.43 -3.95
CA ARG A 372 4.09 -27.66 -3.27
C ARG A 372 4.87 -27.36 -1.99
N ARG A 373 5.79 -26.39 -2.05
CA ARG A 373 6.61 -25.99 -0.89
C ARG A 373 5.82 -25.22 0.17
N LEU A 374 4.82 -24.44 -0.23
CA LEU A 374 3.94 -23.74 0.72
C LEU A 374 3.08 -24.73 1.51
N GLN A 375 2.56 -25.78 0.87
CA GLN A 375 1.78 -26.82 1.53
C GLN A 375 2.56 -27.59 2.61
N GLY A 376 3.88 -27.72 2.46
CA GLY A 376 4.72 -28.41 3.43
C GLY A 376 5.22 -27.56 4.62
N ARG A 377 4.89 -26.26 4.68
CA ARG A 377 5.52 -25.34 5.65
C ARG A 377 4.96 -25.35 7.07
N GLY A 378 3.70 -25.74 7.30
CA GLY A 378 3.13 -25.93 8.64
C GLY A 378 3.26 -24.77 9.66
N LEU A 379 3.63 -23.56 9.21
CA LEU A 379 3.87 -22.39 10.08
C LEU A 379 2.59 -21.56 10.24
N GLU A 380 2.45 -20.92 11.41
CA GLU A 380 1.47 -19.84 11.61
C GLU A 380 1.73 -18.71 10.61
N LYS A 381 0.71 -18.37 9.83
CA LYS A 381 0.77 -17.33 8.79
C LYS A 381 0.45 -15.97 9.39
N THR A 382 1.09 -14.92 8.91
CA THR A 382 0.69 -13.55 9.27
C THR A 382 -0.67 -13.19 8.64
N GLU A 383 -1.34 -12.15 9.16
CA GLU A 383 -2.57 -11.62 8.55
C GLU A 383 -2.30 -11.21 7.10
N GLU A 384 -1.18 -10.54 6.83
CA GLU A 384 -0.76 -10.21 5.46
C GLU A 384 -0.57 -11.46 4.61
N GLU A 385 0.16 -12.49 5.07
CA GLU A 385 0.33 -13.73 4.31
C GLU A 385 -1.02 -14.40 3.99
N THR A 386 -1.96 -14.36 4.92
CA THR A 386 -3.33 -14.87 4.73
C THR A 386 -4.10 -14.04 3.70
N GLU A 387 -4.03 -12.71 3.77
CA GLU A 387 -4.64 -11.80 2.79
C GLU A 387 -4.03 -11.98 1.39
N LEU A 388 -2.71 -12.19 1.31
CA LEU A 388 -1.98 -12.41 0.07
C LEU A 388 -2.31 -13.76 -0.57
N GLU A 389 -2.54 -14.79 0.22
CA GLU A 389 -3.02 -16.10 -0.26
C GLU A 389 -4.48 -16.05 -0.68
N ALA A 390 -5.33 -15.31 0.03
CA ALA A 390 -6.72 -15.09 -0.35
C ALA A 390 -6.84 -14.29 -1.66
N ASN A 391 -5.85 -13.45 -1.97
CA ASN A 391 -5.74 -12.74 -3.24
C ASN A 391 -5.13 -13.64 -4.32
N SER A 392 -5.98 -14.33 -5.07
CA SER A 392 -5.57 -15.22 -6.17
C SER A 392 -4.68 -14.55 -7.24
N LEU A 393 -4.75 -13.23 -7.38
CA LEU A 393 -3.92 -12.48 -8.33
C LEU A 393 -2.60 -11.98 -7.74
N PHE A 394 -2.42 -11.98 -6.43
CA PHE A 394 -1.20 -11.44 -5.82
C PHE A 394 0.08 -12.13 -6.33
N PRO A 395 0.17 -13.48 -6.40
CA PRO A 395 1.36 -14.12 -6.94
C PRO A 395 1.65 -13.69 -8.39
N GLN A 396 0.62 -13.53 -9.22
CA GLN A 396 0.74 -13.09 -10.61
C GLN A 396 1.22 -11.63 -10.70
N LYS A 397 0.63 -10.74 -9.89
CA LYS A 397 1.03 -9.34 -9.77
C LYS A 397 2.49 -9.24 -9.35
N TYR A 398 2.89 -9.97 -8.30
CA TYR A 398 4.26 -9.94 -7.81
C TYR A 398 5.26 -10.38 -8.89
N VAL A 399 4.99 -11.49 -9.59
CA VAL A 399 5.83 -11.93 -10.72
C VAL A 399 5.94 -10.84 -11.78
N LEU A 400 4.83 -10.19 -12.16
CA LEU A 400 4.86 -9.12 -13.15
C LEU A 400 5.57 -7.86 -12.66
N ILE A 401 5.40 -7.49 -11.40
CA ILE A 401 6.11 -6.40 -10.74
C ILE A 401 7.62 -6.66 -10.79
N THR A 402 8.07 -7.88 -10.50
CA THR A 402 9.50 -8.21 -10.58
C THR A 402 10.07 -8.21 -12.01
N ASN A 403 9.22 -8.17 -13.04
CA ASN A 403 9.63 -8.02 -14.44
C ASN A 403 9.75 -6.55 -14.89
N LYS A 404 9.40 -5.58 -14.02
CA LYS A 404 9.44 -4.14 -14.34
C LYS A 404 10.89 -3.63 -14.38
N ARG A 405 11.10 -2.43 -14.91
CA ARG A 405 12.45 -1.82 -15.01
C ARG A 405 12.84 -1.18 -13.68
N TRP A 406 13.18 -2.04 -12.73
CA TRP A 406 13.79 -1.64 -11.46
C TRP A 406 15.18 -1.07 -11.65
N ASN A 407 15.54 -0.13 -10.78
CA ASN A 407 16.89 0.37 -10.61
C ASN A 407 17.32 0.12 -9.16
N PRO A 408 18.42 -0.61 -8.88
CA PRO A 408 19.13 -1.47 -9.83
C PRO A 408 18.22 -2.61 -10.33
N HIS A 409 18.53 -3.16 -11.51
CA HIS A 409 17.73 -4.22 -12.12
C HIS A 409 18.07 -5.59 -11.49
N PRO A 410 17.10 -6.34 -10.94
CA PRO A 410 17.35 -7.67 -10.41
C PRO A 410 17.73 -8.67 -11.51
N ILE A 411 18.80 -9.42 -11.28
CA ILE A 411 19.18 -10.56 -12.11
C ILE A 411 18.36 -11.77 -11.65
N LYS A 412 17.54 -12.32 -12.55
CA LYS A 412 16.73 -13.50 -12.25
C LYS A 412 17.57 -14.76 -12.28
N ILE A 413 17.45 -15.56 -11.24
CA ILE A 413 18.13 -16.85 -11.15
C ILE A 413 17.12 -17.91 -10.71
N ASN A 414 17.14 -19.06 -11.39
CA ASN A 414 16.38 -20.22 -10.95
C ASN A 414 17.07 -20.82 -9.72
N SER A 415 16.31 -21.00 -8.64
CA SER A 415 16.87 -21.46 -7.36
C SER A 415 17.61 -22.82 -7.47
N LYS A 416 17.21 -23.69 -8.40
CA LYS A 416 17.89 -24.98 -8.61
C LYS A 416 19.25 -24.78 -9.26
N ILE A 417 19.34 -23.93 -10.28
CA ILE A 417 20.57 -23.72 -11.06
C ILE A 417 21.68 -23.12 -10.19
N LEU A 418 21.32 -22.15 -9.35
CA LEU A 418 22.31 -21.43 -8.52
C LEU A 418 23.05 -22.36 -7.55
N ILE A 419 22.33 -23.29 -6.92
CA ILE A 419 22.89 -24.27 -5.98
C ILE A 419 23.90 -25.16 -6.71
N TYR A 420 23.57 -25.64 -7.91
CA TYR A 420 24.48 -26.46 -8.71
C TYR A 420 25.72 -25.69 -9.18
N SER A 421 25.57 -24.42 -9.57
CA SER A 421 26.72 -23.60 -10.00
C SER A 421 27.65 -23.20 -8.84
N ILE A 422 27.10 -22.91 -7.67
CA ILE A 422 27.90 -22.57 -6.48
C ILE A 422 28.66 -23.81 -5.97
N GLY A 423 28.02 -24.98 -5.98
CA GLY A 423 28.68 -26.25 -5.67
C GLY A 423 29.76 -26.67 -6.67
N ALA A 424 29.79 -26.07 -7.88
CA ALA A 424 30.68 -26.48 -8.96
C ALA A 424 31.94 -25.61 -9.14
N ARG A 425 32.00 -24.35 -8.66
CA ARG A 425 33.22 -23.49 -8.62
C ARG A 425 32.84 -22.03 -8.27
N ILE A 426 33.47 -21.47 -7.24
CA ILE A 426 33.83 -20.04 -7.20
C ILE A 426 35.34 -19.94 -6.95
N SER A 427 36.14 -20.04 -8.00
CA SER A 427 37.42 -19.34 -8.04
C SER A 427 37.18 -18.05 -8.84
N MET A 428 36.86 -16.94 -8.16
CA MET A 428 36.87 -15.65 -8.85
C MET A 428 38.32 -15.26 -9.13
N PRO A 429 38.70 -14.90 -10.37
CA PRO A 429 39.93 -14.17 -10.60
C PRO A 429 39.83 -12.80 -9.92
N ARG A 430 40.92 -12.36 -9.31
CA ARG A 430 41.07 -10.96 -8.84
C ARG A 430 40.64 -10.02 -9.97
N LEU A 431 39.68 -9.15 -9.71
CA LEU A 431 39.44 -7.94 -10.49
C LEU A 431 40.64 -7.00 -10.28
N SER A 432 41.75 -7.30 -10.95
CA SER A 432 42.86 -6.36 -11.14
C SER A 432 42.79 -5.82 -12.55
N CYS A 433 42.58 -4.50 -12.62
CA CYS A 433 43.07 -3.60 -13.65
C CYS A 433 43.11 -4.13 -15.10
N TYR A 434 42.11 -3.75 -15.90
CA TYR A 434 42.37 -3.44 -17.31
C TYR A 434 42.31 -1.92 -17.49
N SER A 435 43.44 -1.28 -17.22
CA SER A 435 43.84 -0.06 -17.91
C SER A 435 44.89 -0.44 -18.95
N SER A 436 44.55 -0.35 -20.23
CA SER A 436 45.44 -0.11 -21.37
C SER A 436 44.54 0.03 -22.60
N ASN A 437 44.41 1.24 -23.16
CA ASN A 437 45.30 1.88 -24.14
C ASN A 437 45.39 1.16 -25.49
N THR A 438 45.36 2.00 -26.54
CA THR A 438 45.74 1.83 -27.97
C THR A 438 44.76 1.00 -28.80
N ASP A 439 44.16 1.49 -29.90
CA ASP A 439 44.43 2.64 -30.79
C ASP A 439 43.15 3.33 -31.28
#